data_AF-A0A8W8LQU3-F1
#
_entry.id   AF-A0A8W8LQU3-F1
#
_cell.length_a   1.000
_cell.length_b   1.000
_cell.length_c   1.000
_cell.angle_alpha   90.00
_cell.angle_beta   90.00
_cell.angle_gamma   90.00
#
_symmetry.space_group_name_H-M   'P 1'
#
loop_
_entity.id
_entity.type
_entity.pdbx_description
1 polymer ?
#
loop_
_entity_poly.entity_id
_entity_poly.type
_entity_poly.pdbx_seq_one_letter_code
_entity_poly.pdbx_strand_id
1 'polypeptide(L)'
;MLTNRSKRKNACTSRHEIQRKDYSSFEMFLRCIYPRKYRLTVLSVDDILPLAAEYEVQSVLQKCEDVLLTELEFKIAKVSPHHVNMDSDVKYLMKCLYYGEKYSLQELYRRSFEMTQPYKLRRYIQNEHYKMLPDKNKRELLESRLLKIEDDVEGKLYGNSSMGIRTPQLMYCGATSGSFQVNIQCSSTLFQ
;
A
#
# COMPACT_ATOMS: atom_id res chain seq x y z
N MET A 1 17.32 -5.95 -28.26
CA MET A 1 17.70 -5.50 -29.61
C MET A 1 17.96 -4.00 -29.55
N LEU A 2 19.22 -3.57 -29.61
CA LEU A 2 19.55 -2.17 -29.91
C LEU A 2 19.55 -2.06 -31.44
N THR A 3 18.47 -1.51 -32.02
CA THR A 3 18.35 -1.37 -33.47
C THR A 3 19.31 -0.29 -33.95
N ASN A 4 20.47 -0.77 -34.39
CA ASN A 4 21.56 0.02 -34.93
C ASN A 4 21.17 0.53 -36.33
N ARG A 5 20.58 1.72 -36.41
CA ARG A 5 20.46 2.48 -37.65
C ARG A 5 20.80 3.95 -37.43
N SER A 6 22.08 4.24 -37.30
CA SER A 6 22.61 5.51 -37.80
C SER A 6 24.11 5.39 -38.07
N LYS A 7 24.52 5.93 -39.21
CA LYS A 7 25.88 5.94 -39.74
C LYS A 7 26.87 6.37 -38.65
N ARG A 8 27.88 5.54 -38.40
CA ARG A 8 29.09 5.92 -37.66
C ARG A 8 29.70 7.16 -38.32
N LYS A 9 29.48 8.32 -37.72
CA LYS A 9 30.38 9.47 -37.81
C LYS A 9 30.95 9.67 -36.42
N ASN A 10 32.27 9.72 -36.36
CA ASN A 10 33.06 9.92 -35.16
C ASN A 10 32.56 11.16 -34.42
N ALA A 11 31.86 10.94 -33.32
CA ALA A 11 31.58 11.94 -32.31
C ALA A 11 31.95 11.29 -30.97
N CYS A 12 33.25 11.33 -30.66
CA CYS A 12 33.63 11.59 -29.28
C CYS A 12 32.88 12.86 -28.87
N THR A 13 32.33 12.91 -27.65
CA THR A 13 31.43 13.96 -27.12
C THR A 13 30.00 14.01 -27.68
N SER A 14 29.11 13.16 -27.15
CA SER A 14 27.80 13.64 -26.68
C SER A 14 27.64 13.27 -25.22
N ARG A 15 28.33 14.05 -24.37
CA ARG A 15 28.08 14.10 -22.94
C ARG A 15 26.62 14.53 -22.80
N HIS A 16 25.71 13.57 -22.71
CA HIS A 16 24.33 13.85 -22.33
C HIS A 16 24.43 14.52 -20.96
N GLU A 17 24.11 15.80 -20.90
CA GLU A 17 23.95 16.50 -19.63
C GLU A 17 22.78 15.84 -18.92
N ILE A 18 23.09 14.83 -18.11
CA ILE A 18 22.17 14.25 -17.13
C ILE A 18 21.85 15.40 -16.19
N GLN A 19 20.74 16.08 -16.45
CA GLN A 19 20.38 17.30 -15.74
C GLN A 19 20.20 16.98 -14.25
N ARG A 20 21.10 17.53 -13.42
CA ARG A 20 20.93 17.77 -11.98
C ARG A 20 20.43 16.61 -11.10
N LYS A 21 20.73 15.36 -11.44
CA LYS A 21 20.50 14.23 -10.51
C LYS A 21 21.78 13.88 -9.79
N ASP A 22 21.66 13.58 -8.50
CA ASP A 22 22.80 13.19 -7.68
C ASP A 22 23.48 11.96 -8.31
N TYR A 23 24.80 12.01 -8.40
CA TYR A 23 25.62 10.92 -8.90
C TYR A 23 25.31 9.62 -8.13
N SER A 24 25.07 9.73 -6.82
CA SER A 24 24.73 8.59 -5.98
C SER A 24 23.42 7.91 -6.41
N SER A 25 22.35 8.69 -6.60
CA SER A 25 21.05 8.20 -7.06
C SER A 25 21.15 7.53 -8.43
N PHE A 26 21.90 8.13 -9.36
CA PHE A 26 22.10 7.58 -10.70
C PHE A 26 22.91 6.29 -10.68
N GLU A 27 23.97 6.21 -9.86
CA GLU A 27 24.75 4.98 -9.68
C GLU A 27 23.88 3.86 -9.10
N MET A 28 23.05 4.17 -8.10
CA MET A 28 22.10 3.21 -7.53
C MET A 28 21.10 2.72 -8.57
N PHE A 29 20.56 3.63 -9.39
CA PHE A 29 19.69 3.26 -10.51
C PHE A 29 20.38 2.32 -11.50
N LEU A 30 21.62 2.60 -11.92
CA LEU A 30 22.38 1.70 -12.78
C LEU A 30 22.58 0.31 -12.13
N ARG A 31 22.82 0.26 -10.81
CA ARG A 31 22.91 -1.00 -10.05
C ARG A 31 21.58 -1.77 -10.01
N CYS A 32 20.43 -1.13 -10.21
CA CYS A 32 19.14 -1.80 -10.32
C CYS A 32 18.92 -2.45 -11.70
N ILE A 33 19.53 -1.91 -12.75
CA ILE A 33 19.47 -2.41 -14.13
C ILE A 33 20.40 -3.61 -14.31
N TYR A 34 21.66 -3.45 -13.91
CA TYR A 34 22.67 -4.50 -14.08
C TYR A 34 22.60 -5.49 -12.92
N PRO A 35 22.59 -6.81 -13.18
CA PRO A 35 22.44 -7.83 -12.14
C PRO A 35 23.68 -7.88 -11.24
N ARG A 36 23.70 -7.02 -10.23
CA ARG A 36 24.51 -7.14 -9.02
C ARG A 36 23.56 -7.33 -7.84
N LYS A 37 24.05 -7.89 -6.72
CA LYS A 37 23.28 -8.12 -5.48
C LYS A 37 22.89 -6.80 -4.79
N TYR A 38 22.21 -5.90 -5.48
CA TYR A 38 21.70 -4.66 -4.91
C TYR A 38 20.27 -4.88 -4.42
N ARG A 39 20.03 -4.58 -3.14
CA ARG A 39 18.69 -4.61 -2.54
C ARG A 39 18.14 -3.20 -2.52
N LEU A 40 17.01 -3.00 -3.19
CA LEU A 40 16.25 -1.76 -3.18
C LEU A 40 15.59 -1.59 -1.79
N THR A 41 15.56 -0.36 -1.28
CA THR A 41 14.95 -0.03 0.01
C THR A 41 13.93 1.08 -0.17
N VAL A 42 12.98 1.22 0.76
CA VAL A 42 11.93 2.25 0.71
C VAL A 42 12.52 3.67 0.62
N LEU A 43 13.67 3.91 1.25
CA LEU A 43 14.37 5.20 1.19
C LEU A 43 14.95 5.47 -0.19
N SER A 44 15.58 4.47 -0.82
CA SER A 44 16.19 4.63 -2.14
C SER A 44 15.16 4.65 -3.28
N VAL A 45 13.93 4.20 -3.06
CA VAL A 45 12.84 4.29 -4.05
C VAL A 45 12.55 5.74 -4.43
N ASP A 46 12.65 6.71 -3.52
CA ASP A 46 12.37 8.12 -3.81
C ASP A 46 13.30 8.70 -4.88
N ASP A 47 14.55 8.21 -4.92
CA ASP A 47 15.57 8.63 -5.86
C ASP A 47 15.50 7.83 -7.17
N ILE A 48 15.19 6.53 -7.06
CA ILE A 48 15.27 5.57 -8.16
C ILE A 48 14.00 5.59 -9.02
N LEU A 49 12.82 5.76 -8.41
CA LEU A 49 11.55 5.73 -9.12
C LEU A 49 11.43 6.82 -10.20
N PRO A 50 11.82 8.10 -9.94
CA PRO A 50 11.84 9.12 -10.99
C PRO A 50 12.82 8.81 -12.12
N LEU A 51 13.96 8.17 -11.82
CA LEU A 51 14.93 7.73 -12.82
C LEU A 51 14.37 6.60 -13.69
N ALA A 52 13.75 5.60 -13.05
CA ALA A 52 13.14 4.48 -13.74
C ALA A 52 12.00 4.92 -14.67
N ALA A 53 11.22 5.91 -14.25
CA ALA A 53 10.17 6.51 -15.09
C ALA A 53 10.76 7.33 -16.24
N GLU A 54 11.76 8.18 -15.99
CA GLU A 54 12.40 9.01 -17.03
C GLU A 54 13.08 8.17 -18.12
N TYR A 55 13.78 7.11 -17.73
CA TYR A 55 14.46 6.21 -18.66
C TYR A 55 13.59 5.02 -19.10
N GLU A 56 12.31 5.01 -18.72
CA GLU A 56 11.31 4.00 -19.08
C GLU A 56 11.74 2.54 -18.78
N VAL A 57 12.49 2.34 -17.69
CA VAL A 57 13.00 1.03 -17.31
C VAL A 57 11.97 0.27 -16.49
N GLN A 58 11.06 -0.41 -17.20
CA GLN A 58 9.91 -1.13 -16.62
C GLN A 58 10.29 -2.15 -15.54
N SER A 59 11.40 -2.87 -15.71
CA SER A 59 11.86 -3.84 -14.71
C SER A 59 12.29 -3.21 -13.39
N VAL A 60 12.70 -1.94 -13.39
CA VAL A 60 13.03 -1.18 -12.18
C VAL A 60 11.78 -0.55 -11.58
N LEU A 61 10.84 -0.08 -12.42
CA LEU A 61 9.52 0.38 -11.96
C LEU A 61 8.79 -0.72 -11.19
N GLN A 62 8.75 -1.95 -11.72
CA GLN A 62 8.13 -3.09 -11.04
C GLN A 62 8.80 -3.39 -9.70
N LYS A 63 10.14 -3.42 -9.65
CA LYS A 63 10.87 -3.63 -8.39
C LYS A 63 10.55 -2.54 -7.36
N CYS A 64 10.39 -1.29 -7.78
CA CYS A 64 9.99 -0.21 -6.89
C CYS A 64 8.56 -0.41 -6.38
N GLU A 65 7.64 -0.80 -7.26
CA GLU A 65 6.27 -1.13 -6.90
C GLU A 65 6.21 -2.25 -5.84
N ASP A 66 6.94 -3.35 -6.06
CA ASP A 66 7.00 -4.49 -5.14
C ASP A 66 7.53 -4.10 -3.76
N VAL A 67 8.58 -3.27 -3.70
CA VAL A 67 9.13 -2.75 -2.44
C VAL A 67 8.12 -1.87 -1.72
N LEU A 68 7.42 -0.99 -2.46
CA LEU A 68 6.42 -0.09 -1.87
C LEU A 68 5.22 -0.86 -1.32
N LEU A 69 4.74 -1.87 -2.07
CA LEU A 69 3.66 -2.78 -1.65
C LEU A 69 4.05 -3.59 -0.42
N THR A 70 5.26 -4.16 -0.39
CA THR A 70 5.73 -4.94 0.77
C THR A 70 5.74 -4.11 2.05
N GLU A 71 6.26 -2.88 1.99
CA GLU A 71 6.25 -1.98 3.15
C GLU A 71 4.82 -1.53 3.52
N LEU A 72 3.95 -1.34 2.52
CA LEU A 72 2.55 -1.00 2.75
C LEU A 72 1.83 -2.12 3.53
N GLU A 73 2.03 -3.37 3.12
CA GLU A 73 1.48 -4.55 3.80
C GLU A 73 2.05 -4.69 5.22
N PHE A 74 3.36 -4.45 5.40
CA PHE A 74 3.99 -4.52 6.72
C PHE A 74 3.45 -3.49 7.70
N LYS A 75 3.22 -2.26 7.25
CA LYS A 75 2.61 -1.20 8.08
C LYS A 75 1.18 -1.54 8.50
N ILE A 76 0.45 -2.25 7.65
CA ILE A 76 -0.93 -2.67 7.92
C ILE A 76 -1.00 -3.91 8.82
N ALA A 77 -0.09 -4.86 8.63
CA ALA A 77 -0.02 -6.07 9.45
C ALA A 77 0.30 -5.76 10.93
N LYS A 78 0.92 -4.61 11.21
CA LYS A 78 1.19 -4.14 12.58
C LYS A 78 -0.05 -3.69 13.38
N VAL A 79 -1.25 -3.83 12.84
CA VAL A 79 -2.48 -3.38 13.49
C VAL A 79 -3.11 -4.50 14.34
N SER A 80 -2.57 -4.72 15.56
CA SER A 80 -3.35 -4.94 16.80
C SER A 80 -2.45 -5.10 18.04
N PRO A 81 -2.81 -4.56 19.22
CA PRO A 81 -3.44 -3.26 19.48
C PRO A 81 -2.34 -2.30 19.96
N HIS A 82 -2.20 -1.12 19.36
CA HIS A 82 -1.77 0.14 19.99
C HIS A 82 -1.46 1.12 18.85
N HIS A 83 -2.27 2.17 18.77
CA HIS A 83 -2.27 3.22 17.75
C HIS A 83 -1.06 4.15 17.81
N VAL A 84 0.16 3.61 17.97
CA VAL A 84 1.36 4.43 18.25
C VAL A 84 1.84 5.22 17.01
N ASN A 85 1.41 4.87 15.79
CA ASN A 85 1.95 5.50 14.58
C ASN A 85 0.98 5.70 13.40
N MET A 86 -0.33 5.85 13.67
CA MET A 86 -1.35 6.03 12.62
C MET A 86 -1.04 7.17 11.62
N ASP A 87 -0.47 8.29 12.08
CA ASP A 87 -0.17 9.41 11.19
C ASP A 87 1.01 9.11 10.24
N SER A 88 1.97 8.29 10.67
CA SER A 88 3.07 7.79 9.82
C SER A 88 2.55 6.83 8.76
N ASP A 89 1.60 5.97 9.12
CA ASP A 89 1.00 5.01 8.20
C ASP A 89 0.12 5.71 7.16
N VAL A 90 -0.69 6.69 7.57
CA VAL A 90 -1.45 7.53 6.64
C VAL A 90 -0.52 8.32 5.73
N LYS A 91 0.61 8.83 6.25
CA LYS A 91 1.60 9.55 5.43
C LYS A 91 2.19 8.64 4.35
N TYR A 92 2.55 7.42 4.71
CA TYR A 92 3.07 6.44 3.77
C TYR A 92 2.01 6.00 2.75
N LEU A 93 0.77 5.79 3.19
CA LEU A 93 -0.36 5.46 2.33
C LEU A 93 -0.60 6.53 1.26
N MET A 94 -0.58 7.81 1.63
CA MET A 94 -0.72 8.92 0.66
C MET A 94 0.45 9.00 -0.32
N LYS A 95 1.66 8.68 0.14
CA LYS A 95 2.84 8.56 -0.73
C LYS A 95 2.62 7.46 -1.78
N CYS A 96 2.19 6.27 -1.36
CA CYS A 96 1.92 5.14 -2.26
C CYS A 96 0.81 5.46 -3.27
N LEU A 97 -0.28 6.09 -2.82
CA LEU A 97 -1.37 6.51 -3.72
C LEU A 97 -0.88 7.49 -4.79
N TYR A 98 -0.11 8.51 -4.39
CA TYR A 98 0.46 9.48 -5.32
C TYR A 98 1.49 8.86 -6.28
N TYR A 99 2.36 7.97 -5.80
CA TYR A 99 3.34 7.30 -6.66
C TYR A 99 2.67 6.34 -7.64
N GLY A 100 1.63 5.63 -7.19
CA GLY A 100 0.80 4.79 -8.04
C GLY A 100 0.24 5.56 -9.22
N GLU A 101 -0.36 6.72 -8.97
CA GLU A 101 -0.88 7.59 -10.02
C GLU A 101 0.25 8.15 -10.90
N LYS A 102 1.23 8.83 -10.29
CA LYS A 102 2.28 9.58 -11.01
C LYS A 102 3.13 8.72 -11.93
N TYR A 103 3.47 7.51 -11.50
CA TYR A 103 4.36 6.61 -12.23
C TYR A 103 3.61 5.44 -12.87
N SER A 104 2.27 5.49 -12.91
CA SER A 104 1.42 4.44 -13.49
C SER A 104 1.64 3.05 -12.89
N LEU A 105 1.90 2.98 -11.58
CA LEU A 105 2.04 1.72 -10.83
C LEU A 105 0.65 1.28 -10.38
N GLN A 106 -0.02 0.49 -11.23
CA GLN A 106 -1.46 0.21 -11.13
C GLN A 106 -1.84 -0.54 -9.86
N GLU A 107 -1.08 -1.58 -9.48
CA GLU A 107 -1.42 -2.38 -8.31
C GLU A 107 -1.19 -1.58 -7.03
N LEU A 108 -0.10 -0.79 -6.97
CA LEU A 108 0.13 0.13 -5.87
C LEU A 108 -0.98 1.18 -5.73
N TYR A 109 -1.40 1.79 -6.84
CA TYR A 109 -2.51 2.75 -6.83
C TYR A 109 -3.78 2.11 -6.28
N ARG A 110 -4.19 0.98 -6.85
CA ARG A 110 -5.42 0.26 -6.47
C ARG A 110 -5.42 -0.12 -4.99
N ARG A 111 -4.35 -0.75 -4.51
CA ARG A 111 -4.21 -1.14 -3.10
C ARG A 111 -4.23 0.05 -2.15
N SER A 112 -3.47 1.09 -2.48
CA SER A 112 -3.42 2.31 -1.67
C SER A 112 -4.78 3.02 -1.64
N PHE A 113 -5.50 3.02 -2.75
CA PHE A 113 -6.84 3.62 -2.85
C PHE A 113 -7.82 2.88 -1.94
N GLU A 114 -7.91 1.56 -2.05
CA GLU A 114 -8.76 0.71 -1.20
C GLU A 114 -8.45 0.90 0.28
N MET A 115 -7.16 0.92 0.64
CA MET A 115 -6.70 1.09 2.01
C MET A 115 -6.92 2.50 2.57
N THR A 116 -7.11 3.51 1.70
CA THR A 116 -7.41 4.88 2.13
C THR A 116 -8.86 5.05 2.56
N GLN A 117 -9.77 4.24 2.01
CA GLN A 117 -11.22 4.37 2.21
C GLN A 117 -11.66 4.49 3.69
N PRO A 118 -11.13 3.70 4.64
CA PRO A 118 -11.54 3.78 6.04
C PRO A 118 -11.14 5.11 6.73
N TYR A 119 -10.06 5.77 6.29
CA TYR A 119 -9.51 6.94 6.97
C TYR A 119 -10.28 8.21 6.65
N LYS A 120 -10.78 8.94 7.66
CA LYS A 120 -11.45 10.24 7.48
C LYS A 120 -10.57 11.24 6.72
N LEU A 121 -11.13 12.00 5.78
CA LEU A 121 -10.43 13.04 4.98
C LEU A 121 -9.50 13.93 5.82
N ARG A 122 -9.96 14.36 6.99
CA ARG A 122 -9.18 15.18 7.94
C ARG A 122 -7.80 14.60 8.31
N ARG A 123 -7.59 13.29 8.15
CA ARG A 123 -6.33 12.60 8.44
C ARG A 123 -5.26 12.83 7.39
N TYR A 124 -5.64 13.12 6.15
CA TYR A 124 -4.69 13.24 5.04
C TYR A 124 -4.85 14.50 4.20
N ILE A 125 -5.85 15.35 4.45
CA ILE A 125 -6.07 16.57 3.66
C ILE A 125 -4.86 17.53 3.67
N GLN A 126 -4.08 17.54 4.76
CA GLN A 126 -2.86 18.34 4.87
C GLN A 126 -1.60 17.64 4.36
N ASN A 127 -1.70 16.37 3.96
CA ASN A 127 -0.56 15.60 3.48
C ASN A 127 -0.03 16.14 2.15
N GLU A 128 1.28 16.28 2.04
CA GLU A 128 1.94 16.80 0.82
C GLU A 128 1.62 15.97 -0.43
N HIS A 129 1.65 14.64 -0.33
CA HIS A 129 1.35 13.76 -1.46
C HIS A 129 -0.13 13.82 -1.86
N TYR A 130 -1.04 13.99 -0.89
CA TYR A 130 -2.45 14.22 -1.19
C TYR A 130 -2.66 15.54 -1.96
N LYS A 131 -1.98 16.61 -1.56
CA LYS A 131 -2.04 17.90 -2.26
C LYS A 131 -1.55 17.79 -3.71
N MET A 132 -0.52 16.97 -3.95
CA MET A 132 0.07 16.70 -5.26
C MET A 132 -0.77 15.79 -6.17
N LEU A 133 -1.78 15.09 -5.64
CA LEU A 133 -2.67 14.27 -6.47
C LEU A 133 -3.49 15.14 -7.45
N PRO A 134 -3.77 14.65 -8.66
CA PRO A 134 -4.71 15.31 -9.56
C PRO A 134 -6.10 15.44 -8.93
N ASP A 135 -6.81 16.52 -9.25
CA ASP A 135 -8.13 16.79 -8.67
C ASP A 135 -9.18 15.73 -9.04
N LYS A 136 -9.00 15.05 -10.17
CA LYS A 136 -9.80 13.89 -10.58
C LYS A 136 -9.72 12.78 -9.52
N ASN A 137 -8.51 12.38 -9.13
CA ASN A 137 -8.27 11.31 -8.16
C ASN A 137 -8.74 11.72 -6.75
N LYS A 138 -8.57 12.99 -6.38
CA LYS A 138 -9.13 13.51 -5.12
C LYS A 138 -10.65 13.40 -5.10
N ARG A 139 -11.31 13.77 -6.21
CA ARG A 139 -12.77 13.68 -6.35
C ARG A 139 -13.24 12.23 -6.27
N GLU A 140 -12.61 11.34 -7.02
CA GLU A 140 -12.91 9.90 -7.03
C GLU A 140 -12.81 9.30 -5.62
N LEU A 141 -11.77 9.66 -4.86
CA LEU A 141 -11.60 9.22 -3.48
C LEU A 141 -12.75 9.70 -2.57
N LEU A 142 -13.20 10.95 -2.75
CA LEU A 142 -14.30 11.53 -1.96
C LEU A 142 -15.65 10.93 -2.34
N GLU A 143 -15.93 10.78 -3.63
CA GLU A 143 -17.17 10.18 -4.15
C GLU A 143 -17.28 8.72 -3.72
N SER A 144 -16.21 7.92 -3.89
CA SER A 144 -16.18 6.53 -3.44
C SER A 144 -16.45 6.38 -1.93
N ARG A 145 -15.94 7.33 -1.14
CA ARG A 145 -16.20 7.35 0.30
C ARG A 145 -17.64 7.77 0.62
N LEU A 146 -18.19 8.74 -0.10
CA LEU A 146 -19.56 9.21 0.08
C LEU A 146 -20.54 8.06 -0.16
N LEU A 147 -20.36 7.32 -1.26
CA LEU A 147 -21.17 6.14 -1.58
C LEU A 147 -21.17 5.11 -0.43
N LYS A 148 -19.99 4.80 0.14
CA LYS A 148 -19.91 3.90 1.30
C LYS A 148 -20.67 4.41 2.52
N ILE A 149 -20.69 5.72 2.74
CA ILE A 149 -21.43 6.32 3.86
C ILE A 149 -22.94 6.23 3.61
N GLU A 150 -23.38 6.46 2.37
CA GLU A 150 -24.79 6.31 1.97
C GLU A 150 -25.24 4.86 2.18
N ASP A 151 -24.48 3.88 1.69
CA ASP A 151 -24.74 2.44 1.90
C ASP A 151 -24.81 2.08 3.40
N ASP A 152 -23.87 2.58 4.21
CA ASP A 152 -23.83 2.34 5.66
C ASP A 152 -25.04 2.96 6.40
N VAL A 153 -25.59 4.07 5.90
CA VAL A 153 -26.76 4.74 6.48
C VAL A 153 -28.03 4.00 6.08
N GLU A 154 -28.18 3.63 4.81
CA GLU A 154 -29.33 2.86 4.32
C GLU A 154 -29.42 1.49 5.01
N GLY A 155 -28.29 0.77 5.12
CA GLY A 155 -28.24 -0.52 5.83
C GLY A 155 -28.69 -0.43 7.29
N LYS A 156 -28.45 0.70 7.97
CA LYS A 156 -28.91 0.94 9.35
C LYS A 156 -30.40 1.28 9.44
N LEU A 157 -30.98 1.88 8.40
CA LEU A 157 -32.42 2.21 8.37
C LEU A 157 -33.28 0.96 8.17
N TYR A 158 -32.82 -0.02 7.38
CA TYR A 158 -33.52 -1.29 7.18
C TYR A 158 -33.25 -2.34 8.28
N GLY A 159 -32.16 -2.21 9.06
CA GLY A 159 -31.80 -3.14 10.13
C GLY A 159 -32.49 -2.92 11.49
N ASN A 160 -33.20 -1.80 11.69
CA ASN A 160 -33.87 -1.48 12.97
C ASN A 160 -35.37 -1.83 13.01
N SER A 161 -35.88 -2.59 12.05
CA SER A 161 -37.25 -3.11 12.05
C SER A 161 -37.27 -4.64 12.08
N SER A 162 -36.79 -5.27 13.15
CA SER A 162 -37.37 -6.54 13.64
C SER A 162 -36.73 -7.08 14.92
N MET A 163 -37.59 -7.69 15.73
CA MET A 163 -37.35 -8.53 16.91
C MET A 163 -37.00 -7.84 18.24
N GLY A 164 -38.06 -7.30 18.85
CA GLY A 164 -38.38 -7.77 20.19
C GLY A 164 -38.71 -9.27 20.15
N ILE A 165 -37.85 -10.09 20.74
CA ILE A 165 -38.25 -11.38 21.30
C ILE A 165 -38.22 -11.23 22.81
N ARG A 166 -39.42 -11.25 23.39
CA ARG A 166 -39.65 -11.46 24.82
C ARG A 166 -38.97 -12.78 25.21
N THR A 167 -38.04 -12.75 26.14
CA THR A 167 -37.61 -13.94 26.86
C THR A 167 -38.78 -14.46 27.71
N PRO A 168 -39.24 -15.71 27.53
CA PRO A 168 -40.15 -16.31 28.48
C PRO A 168 -39.37 -16.76 29.72
N GLN A 169 -39.75 -16.25 30.89
CA GLN A 169 -39.48 -16.92 32.16
C GLN A 169 -40.27 -18.24 32.23
N LEU A 170 -39.60 -19.33 32.64
CA LEU A 170 -40.08 -20.45 33.48
C LEU A 170 -38.87 -21.42 33.63
N MET A 171 -38.13 -21.38 34.75
CA MET A 171 -38.27 -22.16 36.00
C MET A 171 -37.57 -23.55 36.01
N TYR A 172 -36.56 -23.65 36.89
CA TYR A 172 -36.10 -24.81 37.71
C TYR A 172 -35.57 -26.08 36.98
N CYS A 173 -34.45 -26.74 37.33
CA CYS A 173 -33.89 -27.13 38.65
C CYS A 173 -32.36 -27.41 38.59
N GLY A 174 -31.65 -27.08 39.67
CA GLY A 174 -30.77 -28.03 40.41
C GLY A 174 -29.42 -28.51 39.87
N ALA A 175 -28.36 -28.00 40.53
CA ALA A 175 -27.20 -28.75 41.07
C ALA A 175 -25.90 -28.99 40.24
N THR A 176 -24.82 -28.45 40.83
CA THR A 176 -23.45 -29.00 41.03
C THR A 176 -22.42 -29.03 39.88
N SER A 177 -21.44 -28.12 40.02
CA SER A 177 -19.97 -28.30 39.95
C SER A 177 -19.35 -29.22 38.89
N GLY A 178 -18.50 -28.64 38.03
CA GLY A 178 -17.52 -29.40 37.26
C GLY A 178 -16.66 -28.51 36.36
N SER A 179 -15.50 -28.09 36.85
CA SER A 179 -14.43 -27.45 36.07
C SER A 179 -13.90 -28.42 35.01
N PHE A 180 -13.98 -28.04 33.72
CA PHE A 180 -13.26 -28.73 32.64
C PHE A 180 -12.17 -27.82 32.08
N GLN A 181 -10.92 -28.13 32.44
CA GLN A 181 -9.74 -27.72 31.68
C GLN A 181 -9.65 -28.61 30.43
N VAL A 182 -9.53 -27.99 29.26
CA VAL A 182 -9.19 -28.71 28.02
C VAL A 182 -7.68 -28.67 27.87
N ASN A 183 -7.05 -29.84 28.00
CA ASN A 183 -5.62 -30.06 27.81
C ASN A 183 -5.40 -30.42 26.33
N ILE A 184 -4.69 -29.56 25.57
CA ILE A 184 -4.35 -29.82 24.17
C ILE A 184 -2.98 -30.50 24.13
N GLN A 185 -2.97 -31.79 23.84
CA GLN A 185 -1.76 -32.59 23.66
C GLN A 185 -1.38 -32.59 22.18
N CYS A 186 -0.31 -31.88 21.83
CA CYS A 186 0.33 -31.98 20.51
C CYS A 186 1.05 -33.32 20.39
N SER A 187 0.73 -34.11 19.37
CA SER A 187 1.51 -35.29 19.00
C SER A 187 2.13 -35.07 17.63
N SER A 188 3.46 -35.05 17.61
CA SER A 188 4.29 -34.92 16.42
C SER A 188 5.24 -36.12 16.36
N THR A 189 5.04 -37.00 15.39
CA THR A 189 5.97 -38.02 14.88
C THR A 189 5.38 -38.50 13.54
N LEU A 190 6.11 -38.85 12.48
CA LEU A 190 7.41 -39.50 12.38
C LEU A 190 8.07 -39.16 11.02
N PHE A 191 9.35 -38.80 11.08
CA PHE A 191 10.33 -39.14 10.05
C PHE A 191 10.78 -40.59 10.30
N GLN A 192 10.76 -41.44 9.29
CA GLN A 192 11.83 -42.40 9.01
C GLN A 192 11.77 -42.85 7.55
#